data_AF-A0A261G5G4-F1
#
_entry.id   AF-A0A261G5G4-F1
#
_cell.length_a   1.000
_cell.length_b   1.000
_cell.length_c   1.000
_cell.angle_alpha   90.00
_cell.angle_beta   90.00
_cell.angle_gamma   90.00
#
_symmetry.space_group_name_H-M   'P 1'
#
loop_
_entity.id
_entity.type
_entity.pdbx_description
1 polymer ?
#
loop_
_entity_poly.entity_id
_entity_poly.type
_entity_poly.pdbx_seq_one_letter_code
_entity_poly.pdbx_strand_id
1 'polypeptide(L)'
;MTELRTHGVESQSVQATEYATMLGGGEALLAVCEYAFDRFGISRFRRDKPAYDLLMNQLQWEQIREILQRILLMHDLEAAVQFHEERFMRSLTNSCTEDAPEIGGADPGLPHGWFTVLEAAYERLVDVDGLCRIYAYYIIMGVDAEELLKLNEYSPVPFFFNHYVEKLHDLAGERWPEFVQRIENLYDKYRSDPMFHSRNRQYEALLIQERHGAAAIQYCSRRCKDWYDEALVSDLFAVMAEYDLGKAADLLLHPLHDADSKLMRDNTPEGAQHVVNLLRRAGISTNGALVRQEAERLMRMYRHREHLKSLLKNLIKELPQEMN
;
A
#
# COMPACT_ATOMS: atom_id res chain seq x y z
N MET A 1 -67.72 -27.35 35.53
CA MET A 1 -66.30 -27.75 35.64
C MET A 1 -65.75 -27.68 34.24
N THR A 2 -64.98 -26.64 33.96
CA THR A 2 -64.61 -26.24 32.60
C THR A 2 -63.10 -26.37 32.47
N GLU A 3 -62.66 -27.12 31.48
CA GLU A 3 -61.27 -27.47 31.21
C GLU A 3 -60.43 -26.24 30.82
N LEU A 4 -59.24 -26.15 31.42
CA LEU A 4 -58.19 -25.18 31.10
C LEU A 4 -57.62 -25.46 29.70
N ARG A 5 -57.87 -24.57 28.75
CA ARG A 5 -57.13 -24.49 27.48
C ARG A 5 -55.83 -23.73 27.70
N THR A 6 -54.73 -24.45 27.56
CA THR A 6 -53.39 -23.95 27.28
C THR A 6 -53.37 -23.33 25.88
N HIS A 7 -53.15 -22.02 25.79
CA HIS A 7 -52.68 -21.41 24.55
C HIS A 7 -51.16 -21.36 24.58
N GLY A 8 -50.54 -22.31 23.87
CA GLY A 8 -49.15 -22.22 23.47
C GLY A 8 -49.01 -21.02 22.54
N VAL A 9 -48.22 -20.03 22.97
CA VAL A 9 -47.65 -19.04 22.07
C VAL A 9 -46.55 -19.77 21.32
N GLU A 10 -46.83 -20.12 20.07
CA GLU A 10 -45.84 -20.63 19.12
C GLU A 10 -44.67 -19.66 19.09
N SER A 11 -43.55 -20.14 19.61
CA SER A 11 -42.25 -19.53 19.41
C SER A 11 -41.94 -19.65 17.92
N GLN A 12 -42.23 -18.60 17.16
CA GLN A 12 -41.58 -18.39 15.88
C GLN A 12 -40.09 -18.21 16.18
N SER A 13 -39.38 -19.32 16.10
CA SER A 13 -37.94 -19.35 15.95
C SER A 13 -37.62 -18.42 14.78
N VAL A 14 -37.15 -17.22 15.09
CA VAL A 14 -36.42 -16.37 14.16
C VAL A 14 -35.24 -17.24 13.73
N GLN A 15 -35.42 -17.89 12.58
CA GLN A 15 -34.38 -18.64 11.94
C GLN A 15 -33.18 -17.71 11.84
N ALA A 16 -32.06 -18.16 12.38
CA ALA A 16 -30.77 -17.52 12.21
C ALA A 16 -30.59 -17.30 10.71
N THR A 17 -30.83 -16.07 10.26
CA THR A 17 -30.48 -15.62 8.93
C THR A 17 -29.00 -15.95 8.79
N GLU A 18 -28.68 -16.85 7.86
CA GLU A 18 -27.31 -17.13 7.46
C GLU A 18 -26.61 -15.78 7.31
N TYR A 19 -25.53 -15.58 8.08
CA TYR A 19 -24.61 -14.49 7.84
C TYR A 19 -24.07 -14.71 6.43
N ALA A 20 -24.73 -14.11 5.44
CA ALA A 20 -24.28 -14.07 4.06
C ALA A 20 -22.80 -13.71 4.09
N THR A 21 -21.99 -14.48 3.37
CA THR A 21 -20.54 -14.31 3.26
C THR A 21 -20.24 -12.82 3.08
N MET A 22 -19.74 -12.16 4.13
CA MET A 22 -19.49 -10.72 4.09
C MET A 22 -18.41 -10.46 3.05
N LEU A 23 -18.68 -9.56 2.10
CA LEU A 23 -17.69 -9.12 1.13
C LEU A 23 -16.62 -8.30 1.82
N GLY A 24 -15.38 -8.34 1.31
CA GLY A 24 -14.26 -7.55 1.84
C GLY A 24 -13.68 -8.03 3.17
N GLY A 25 -14.16 -9.14 3.73
CA GLY A 25 -13.66 -9.71 4.99
C GLY A 25 -14.34 -9.17 6.26
N GLY A 26 -15.11 -8.07 6.16
CA GLY A 26 -15.88 -7.52 7.28
C GLY A 26 -15.04 -6.74 8.30
N GLU A 27 -13.78 -6.45 7.98
CA GLU A 27 -12.81 -5.84 8.91
C GLU A 27 -13.19 -4.40 9.24
N ALA A 28 -13.63 -3.63 8.24
CA ALA A 28 -14.05 -2.25 8.46
C ALA A 28 -15.33 -2.20 9.29
N LEU A 29 -16.27 -3.09 9.00
CA LEU A 29 -17.50 -3.22 9.78
C LEU A 29 -17.23 -3.61 11.24
N LEU A 30 -16.27 -4.51 11.48
CA LEU A 30 -15.81 -4.84 12.84
C LEU A 30 -15.18 -3.63 13.54
N ALA A 31 -14.28 -2.90 12.87
CA ALA A 31 -13.65 -1.70 13.44
C ALA A 31 -14.68 -0.63 13.82
N VAL A 32 -15.70 -0.41 12.99
CA VAL A 32 -16.80 0.52 13.31
C VAL A 32 -17.63 0.03 14.51
N CYS A 33 -17.89 -1.27 14.62
CA CYS A 33 -18.58 -1.84 15.77
C CYS A 33 -17.78 -1.69 17.07
N GLU A 34 -16.47 -1.97 17.06
CA GLU A 34 -15.61 -1.80 18.23
C GLU A 34 -15.49 -0.33 18.63
N TYR A 35 -15.31 0.57 17.66
CA TYR A 35 -15.35 2.01 17.90
C TYR A 35 -16.65 2.46 18.58
N ALA A 36 -17.80 1.99 18.08
CA ALA A 36 -19.09 2.34 18.66
C ALA A 36 -19.27 1.76 20.08
N PHE A 37 -18.73 0.57 20.35
CA PHE A 37 -18.73 -0.04 21.67
C PHE A 37 -17.91 0.81 22.65
N ASP A 38 -16.67 1.13 22.30
CA ASP A 38 -15.74 1.84 23.17
C ASP A 38 -16.19 3.28 23.45
N ARG A 39 -16.75 3.98 22.45
CA ARG A 39 -17.16 5.38 22.60
C ARG A 39 -18.54 5.56 23.18
N PHE A 40 -19.49 4.68 22.89
CA PHE A 40 -20.91 4.88 23.26
C PHE A 40 -21.42 3.82 24.26
N GLY A 41 -20.58 2.90 24.71
CA GLY A 41 -20.92 1.93 25.76
C GLY A 41 -22.00 0.93 25.37
N ILE A 42 -22.08 0.58 24.07
CA ILE A 42 -23.14 -0.30 23.53
C ILE A 42 -22.88 -1.75 23.97
N SER A 43 -23.34 -2.09 25.17
CA SER A 43 -22.99 -3.28 25.95
C SER A 43 -23.54 -4.62 25.42
N ARG A 44 -24.11 -4.67 24.22
CA ARG A 44 -24.79 -5.86 23.65
C ARG A 44 -24.05 -6.57 22.51
N PHE A 45 -22.89 -6.07 22.09
CA PHE A 45 -22.09 -6.77 21.09
C PHE A 45 -21.28 -7.88 21.74
N ARG A 46 -21.44 -9.12 21.27
CA ARG A 46 -20.44 -10.15 21.51
C ARG A 46 -19.47 -10.16 20.33
N ARG A 47 -18.16 -10.20 20.60
CA ARG A 47 -17.11 -10.27 19.58
C ARG A 47 -17.27 -11.44 18.60
N ASP A 48 -17.93 -12.53 19.01
CA ASP A 48 -18.13 -13.73 18.20
C ASP A 48 -19.33 -13.63 17.22
N LYS A 49 -20.23 -12.65 17.42
CA LYS A 49 -21.38 -12.39 16.56
C LYS A 49 -21.71 -10.91 16.57
N PRO A 50 -21.10 -10.12 15.68
CA PRO A 50 -21.43 -8.72 15.61
C PRO A 50 -22.88 -8.63 15.12
N ALA A 51 -23.74 -8.05 15.95
CA ALA A 51 -25.14 -7.87 15.64
C ALA A 51 -25.27 -6.56 14.87
N TYR A 52 -24.88 -6.57 13.61
CA TYR A 52 -24.74 -5.38 12.75
C TYR A 52 -26.01 -4.53 12.68
N ASP A 53 -27.17 -5.17 12.73
CA ASP A 53 -28.48 -4.50 12.76
C ASP A 53 -28.76 -3.74 14.07
N LEU A 54 -27.98 -3.99 15.14
CA LEU A 54 -28.03 -3.22 16.38
C LEU A 54 -27.28 -1.89 16.27
N LEU A 55 -26.28 -1.79 15.39
CA LEU A 55 -25.56 -0.54 15.17
C LEU A 55 -26.42 0.40 14.32
N MET A 56 -26.82 -0.08 13.14
CA MET A 56 -27.64 0.64 12.17
C MET A 56 -28.49 -0.38 11.41
N ASN A 57 -29.74 -0.02 11.16
CA ASN A 57 -30.59 -0.78 10.25
C ASN A 57 -30.14 -0.55 8.79
N GLN A 58 -30.66 -1.37 7.87
CA GLN A 58 -30.29 -1.30 6.46
C GLN A 58 -30.49 0.11 5.84
N LEU A 59 -31.61 0.77 6.12
CA LEU A 59 -31.88 2.12 5.59
C LEU A 59 -30.86 3.15 6.08
N GLN A 60 -30.42 3.03 7.34
CA GLN A 60 -29.39 3.90 7.89
C GLN A 60 -28.02 3.67 7.22
N TRP A 61 -27.67 2.40 6.94
CA TRP A 61 -26.46 2.09 6.17
C TRP A 61 -26.50 2.65 4.75
N GLU A 62 -27.66 2.55 4.07
CA GLU A 62 -27.86 3.13 2.74
C GLU A 62 -27.68 4.65 2.77
N GLN A 63 -28.28 5.33 3.75
CA GLN A 63 -28.16 6.77 3.93
C GLN A 63 -26.72 7.20 4.22
N ILE A 64 -26.02 6.50 5.12
CA ILE A 64 -24.62 6.81 5.45
C ILE A 64 -23.71 6.59 4.26
N ARG A 65 -23.89 5.48 3.53
CA ARG A 65 -23.17 5.24 2.27
C ARG A 65 -23.38 6.41 1.31
N GLU A 66 -24.61 6.82 1.05
CA GLU A 66 -24.90 7.93 0.12
C GLU A 66 -24.28 9.26 0.56
N ILE A 67 -24.38 9.59 1.85
CA ILE A 67 -23.82 10.81 2.42
C ILE A 67 -22.29 10.80 2.31
N LEU A 68 -21.63 9.73 2.76
CA LEU A 68 -20.17 9.63 2.74
C LEU A 68 -19.63 9.54 1.32
N GLN A 69 -20.28 8.82 0.40
CA GLN A 69 -19.91 8.80 -1.02
C GLN A 69 -19.90 10.18 -1.66
N ARG A 70 -20.87 11.04 -1.28
CA ARG A 70 -20.94 12.41 -1.79
C ARG A 70 -19.88 13.30 -1.15
N ILE A 71 -19.71 13.21 0.17
CA ILE A 71 -18.74 14.05 0.89
C ILE A 71 -17.30 13.71 0.49
N LEU A 72 -16.99 12.42 0.34
CA LEU A 72 -15.66 11.92 -0.02
C LEU A 72 -15.47 11.80 -1.54
N LEU A 73 -16.48 12.17 -2.33
CA LEU A 73 -16.52 12.07 -3.79
C LEU A 73 -16.22 10.66 -4.34
N MET A 74 -16.42 9.61 -3.53
CA MET A 74 -16.18 8.19 -3.87
C MET A 74 -17.16 7.56 -4.87
N HIS A 75 -17.98 8.37 -5.54
CA HIS A 75 -18.73 7.93 -6.74
C HIS A 75 -17.80 7.77 -7.94
N ASP A 76 -16.68 8.50 -7.95
CA ASP A 76 -15.63 8.38 -8.96
C ASP A 76 -14.25 8.39 -8.28
N LEU A 77 -13.40 7.43 -8.65
CA LEU A 77 -12.08 7.26 -8.04
C LEU A 77 -11.17 8.46 -8.30
N GLU A 78 -11.22 9.05 -9.49
CA GLU A 78 -10.38 10.19 -9.84
C GLU A 78 -10.82 11.44 -9.09
N ALA A 79 -12.13 11.68 -8.99
CA ALA A 79 -12.69 12.77 -8.21
C ALA A 79 -12.31 12.67 -6.73
N ALA A 80 -12.33 11.47 -6.15
CA ALA A 80 -11.92 11.24 -4.77
C ALA A 80 -10.42 11.50 -4.54
N VAL A 81 -9.55 11.03 -5.45
CA VAL A 81 -8.09 11.29 -5.39
C VAL A 81 -7.81 12.79 -5.51
N GLN A 82 -8.46 13.48 -6.47
CA GLN A 82 -8.33 14.92 -6.63
C GLN A 82 -8.78 15.67 -5.37
N PHE A 83 -9.92 15.28 -4.79
CA PHE A 83 -10.43 15.91 -3.58
C PHE A 83 -9.46 15.79 -2.40
N HIS A 84 -8.83 14.61 -2.26
CA HIS A 84 -7.82 14.42 -1.22
C HIS A 84 -6.59 15.29 -1.46
N GLU A 85 -6.08 15.32 -2.70
CA GLU A 85 -4.95 16.17 -3.09
C GLU A 85 -5.22 17.65 -2.77
N GLU A 86 -6.36 18.17 -3.22
CA GLU A 86 -6.74 19.56 -2.95
C GLU A 86 -6.83 19.86 -1.44
N ARG A 87 -7.32 18.89 -0.65
CA ARG A 87 -7.39 19.01 0.82
C ARG A 87 -5.99 18.97 1.44
N PHE A 88 -5.12 18.08 0.98
CA PHE A 88 -3.74 17.96 1.44
C PHE A 88 -2.96 19.24 1.15
N MET A 89 -3.03 19.76 -0.07
CA MET A 89 -2.36 21.00 -0.48
C MET A 89 -2.89 22.22 0.28
N ARG A 90 -4.20 22.27 0.55
CA ARG A 90 -4.79 23.30 1.42
C ARG A 90 -4.29 23.18 2.86
N SER A 91 -4.18 21.95 3.38
CA SER A 91 -3.64 21.71 4.73
C SER A 91 -2.19 22.16 4.84
N LEU A 92 -1.34 21.83 3.85
CA LEU A 92 0.04 22.32 3.79
C LEU A 92 0.10 23.85 3.74
N THR A 93 -0.72 24.48 2.90
CA THR A 93 -0.78 25.95 2.79
C THR A 93 -1.19 26.60 4.12
N ASN A 94 -2.20 26.04 4.78
CA ASN A 94 -2.68 26.53 6.07
C ASN A 94 -1.67 26.30 7.20
N SER A 95 -0.89 25.20 7.15
CA SER A 95 0.16 24.92 8.14
C SER A 95 1.31 25.94 8.11
N CYS A 96 1.46 26.69 7.01
CA CYS A 96 2.42 27.79 6.90
C CYS A 96 1.89 29.14 7.45
N THR A 97 0.64 29.19 7.91
CA THR A 97 0.04 30.40 8.53
C THR A 97 -0.21 30.15 10.00
N GLU A 98 0.31 31.02 10.88
CA GLU A 98 0.31 30.84 12.35
C GLU A 98 -1.08 30.76 13.00
N ASP A 99 -2.16 31.09 12.27
CA ASP A 99 -3.53 31.21 12.78
C ASP A 99 -4.55 30.28 12.10
N ALA A 100 -4.12 29.18 11.46
CA ALA A 100 -5.08 28.27 10.84
C ALA A 100 -5.92 27.55 11.93
N PRO A 101 -7.26 27.73 11.99
CA PRO A 101 -8.09 26.86 12.80
C PRO A 101 -7.93 25.43 12.26
N GLU A 102 -7.72 24.47 13.15
CA GLU A 102 -7.77 23.05 12.83
C GLU A 102 -9.18 22.73 12.29
N ILE A 103 -9.42 22.88 10.99
CA ILE A 103 -10.62 22.36 10.32
C ILE A 103 -10.39 20.86 10.08
N GLY A 104 -10.04 20.15 11.16
CA GLY A 104 -10.14 18.71 11.27
C GLY A 104 -11.43 18.44 12.03
N GLY A 105 -12.52 18.12 11.34
CA GLY A 105 -13.58 17.38 12.01
C GLY A 105 -12.90 16.15 12.61
N ALA A 106 -12.88 16.06 13.95
CA ALA A 106 -12.08 15.09 14.68
C ALA A 106 -12.21 13.73 13.99
N ASP A 107 -11.08 13.24 13.47
CA ASP A 107 -11.02 11.91 12.89
C ASP A 107 -11.63 10.96 13.93
N PRO A 108 -12.59 10.09 13.57
CA PRO A 108 -13.20 9.20 14.55
C PRO A 108 -12.16 8.34 15.29
N GLY A 109 -10.89 8.29 14.87
CA GLY A 109 -9.89 7.42 15.47
C GLY A 109 -10.04 6.00 14.94
N LEU A 110 -10.71 5.86 13.79
CA LEU A 110 -10.77 4.65 12.99
C LEU A 110 -9.53 4.59 12.09
N PRO A 111 -9.10 3.40 11.64
CA PRO A 111 -7.87 3.27 10.88
C PRO A 111 -7.78 4.08 9.59
N HIS A 112 -8.92 4.44 8.97
CA HIS A 112 -9.02 5.38 7.84
C HIS A 112 -10.06 6.48 8.07
N GLY A 113 -10.35 6.79 9.34
CA GLY A 113 -11.39 7.74 9.71
C GLY A 113 -12.75 7.43 9.08
N TRP A 114 -13.28 8.40 8.34
CA TRP A 114 -14.58 8.27 7.65
C TRP A 114 -14.58 7.27 6.48
N PHE A 115 -13.42 6.96 5.90
CA PHE A 115 -13.33 5.93 4.85
C PHE A 115 -13.60 4.53 5.42
N THR A 116 -13.20 4.25 6.67
CA THR A 116 -13.56 2.98 7.35
C THR A 116 -15.07 2.83 7.50
N VAL A 117 -15.78 3.92 7.83
CA VAL A 117 -17.26 3.88 7.93
C VAL A 117 -17.90 3.63 6.56
N LEU A 118 -17.34 4.24 5.51
CA LEU A 118 -17.82 4.02 4.14
C LEU A 118 -17.54 2.59 3.66
N GLU A 119 -16.35 2.05 3.94
CA GLU A 119 -16.00 0.65 3.66
C GLU A 119 -16.97 -0.30 4.36
N ALA A 120 -17.20 -0.11 5.66
CA ALA A 120 -18.16 -0.88 6.44
C ALA A 120 -19.57 -0.87 5.83
N ALA A 121 -20.01 0.29 5.32
CA ALA A 121 -21.29 0.42 4.64
C ALA A 121 -21.32 -0.39 3.33
N TYR A 122 -20.24 -0.39 2.55
CA TYR A 122 -20.13 -1.22 1.35
C TYR A 122 -20.10 -2.72 1.67
N GLU A 123 -19.35 -3.15 2.69
CA GLU A 123 -19.33 -4.54 3.15
C GLU A 123 -20.74 -4.99 3.57
N ARG A 124 -21.42 -4.18 4.39
CA ARG A 124 -22.76 -4.48 4.90
C ARG A 124 -23.84 -4.53 3.83
N LEU A 125 -23.73 -3.68 2.81
CA LEU A 125 -24.67 -3.58 1.70
C LEU A 125 -24.28 -4.46 0.50
N VAL A 126 -23.17 -5.20 0.61
CA VAL A 126 -22.68 -6.11 -0.44
C VAL A 126 -22.37 -5.35 -1.75
N ASP A 127 -21.86 -4.12 -1.63
CA ASP A 127 -21.57 -3.20 -2.74
C ASP A 127 -20.16 -3.44 -3.28
N VAL A 128 -20.03 -4.42 -4.19
CA VAL A 128 -18.75 -4.81 -4.81
C VAL A 128 -18.07 -3.62 -5.49
N ASP A 129 -18.82 -2.82 -6.24
CA ASP A 129 -18.25 -1.67 -6.96
C ASP A 129 -17.74 -0.60 -6.00
N GLY A 130 -18.45 -0.36 -4.90
CA GLY A 130 -18.01 0.50 -3.80
C GLY A 130 -16.70 0.01 -3.17
N LEU A 131 -16.61 -1.28 -2.86
CA LEU A 131 -15.41 -1.91 -2.29
C LEU A 131 -14.22 -1.83 -3.26
N CYS A 132 -14.41 -2.15 -4.53
CA CYS A 132 -13.31 -2.06 -5.50
C CYS A 132 -12.80 -0.62 -5.63
N ARG A 133 -13.70 0.39 -5.63
CA ARG A 133 -13.29 1.80 -5.66
C ARG A 133 -12.51 2.19 -4.42
N ILE A 134 -12.94 1.80 -3.22
CA ILE A 134 -12.26 2.22 -1.99
C ILE A 134 -10.89 1.53 -1.83
N TYR A 135 -10.75 0.28 -2.27
CA TYR A 135 -9.45 -0.41 -2.26
C TYR A 135 -8.49 0.15 -3.29
N ALA A 136 -8.96 0.45 -4.50
CA ALA A 136 -8.14 1.17 -5.47
C ALA A 136 -7.69 2.54 -4.93
N TYR A 137 -8.58 3.24 -4.21
CA TYR A 137 -8.24 4.49 -3.54
C TYR A 137 -7.15 4.30 -2.48
N TYR A 138 -7.24 3.30 -1.59
CA TYR A 138 -6.19 3.04 -0.58
C TYR A 138 -4.84 2.68 -1.21
N ILE A 139 -4.82 1.95 -2.34
CA ILE A 139 -3.59 1.65 -3.08
C ILE A 139 -2.97 2.95 -3.65
N ILE A 140 -3.79 3.85 -4.17
CA ILE A 140 -3.33 5.13 -4.72
C ILE A 140 -2.79 6.05 -3.63
N MET A 141 -3.58 6.30 -2.59
CA MET A 141 -3.21 7.23 -1.53
C MET A 141 -2.05 6.72 -0.69
N GLY A 142 -1.95 5.39 -0.57
CA GLY A 142 -1.05 4.76 0.37
C GLY A 142 -1.64 4.81 1.76
N VAL A 143 -1.34 3.76 2.51
CA VAL A 143 -1.76 3.63 3.89
C VAL A 143 -0.48 3.61 4.72
N ASP A 144 -0.42 4.43 5.76
CA ASP A 144 0.76 4.45 6.62
C ASP A 144 0.90 3.11 7.37
N ALA A 145 2.12 2.74 7.69
CA ALA A 145 2.41 1.56 8.50
C ALA A 145 1.71 1.63 9.87
N GLU A 146 1.55 2.81 10.45
CA GLU A 146 0.80 2.98 11.70
C GLU A 146 -0.70 2.67 11.54
N GLU A 147 -1.31 3.08 10.43
CA GLU A 147 -2.72 2.79 10.12
C GLU A 147 -2.93 1.29 9.85
N LEU A 148 -2.00 0.64 9.15
CA LEU A 148 -2.00 -0.80 8.99
C LEU A 148 -1.83 -1.54 10.33
N LEU A 149 -1.05 -0.99 11.26
CA LEU A 149 -0.94 -1.55 12.62
C LEU A 149 -2.25 -1.42 13.40
N LYS A 150 -2.96 -0.30 13.29
CA LYS A 150 -4.30 -0.15 13.89
C LYS A 150 -5.26 -1.18 13.33
N LEU A 151 -5.23 -1.43 12.02
CA LEU A 151 -6.03 -2.49 11.42
C LEU A 151 -5.67 -3.89 11.94
N ASN A 152 -4.38 -4.17 12.17
CA ASN A 152 -3.93 -5.45 12.76
C ASN A 152 -4.55 -5.72 14.14
N GLU A 153 -4.93 -4.69 14.90
CA GLU A 153 -5.63 -4.89 16.19
C GLU A 153 -7.03 -5.51 16.01
N TYR A 154 -7.64 -5.30 14.84
CA TYR A 154 -9.02 -5.69 14.53
C TYR A 154 -9.14 -6.91 13.60
N SER A 155 -8.03 -7.39 13.00
CA SER A 155 -8.04 -8.57 12.13
C SER A 155 -7.38 -9.78 12.78
N PRO A 156 -7.93 -11.00 12.62
CA PRO A 156 -7.28 -12.23 13.06
C PRO A 156 -6.05 -12.61 12.19
N VAL A 157 -5.80 -11.91 11.08
CA VAL A 157 -4.70 -12.17 10.15
C VAL A 157 -3.74 -10.97 10.10
N PRO A 158 -2.41 -11.19 10.16
CA PRO A 158 -1.45 -10.10 10.00
C PRO A 158 -1.59 -9.42 8.63
N PHE A 159 -1.70 -8.08 8.63
CA PHE A 159 -1.73 -7.29 7.40
C PHE A 159 -0.34 -7.23 6.78
N PHE A 160 -0.28 -7.56 5.50
CA PHE A 160 0.89 -7.41 4.67
C PHE A 160 0.76 -6.16 3.78
N PHE A 161 1.89 -5.69 3.23
CA PHE A 161 1.93 -4.50 2.36
C PHE A 161 1.14 -4.65 1.05
N ASN A 162 0.59 -5.83 0.76
CA ASN A 162 -0.25 -6.13 -0.40
C ASN A 162 -1.74 -6.33 -0.03
N HIS A 163 -2.14 -6.09 1.23
CA HIS A 163 -3.50 -6.37 1.71
C HIS A 163 -4.62 -5.83 0.82
N TYR A 164 -4.56 -4.55 0.44
CA TYR A 164 -5.60 -3.96 -0.40
C TYR A 164 -5.49 -4.39 -1.86
N VAL A 165 -4.30 -4.77 -2.31
CA VAL A 165 -4.08 -5.34 -3.64
C VAL A 165 -4.76 -6.70 -3.75
N GLU A 166 -4.59 -7.57 -2.75
CA GLU A 166 -5.24 -8.89 -2.69
C GLU A 166 -6.77 -8.75 -2.61
N LYS A 167 -7.28 -7.91 -1.71
CA LYS A 167 -8.73 -7.65 -1.60
C LYS A 167 -9.33 -7.13 -2.89
N LEU A 168 -8.65 -6.18 -3.56
CA LEU A 168 -9.13 -5.65 -4.83
C LEU A 168 -9.07 -6.70 -5.94
N HIS A 169 -8.00 -7.48 -6.02
CA HIS A 169 -7.84 -8.54 -7.01
C HIS A 169 -8.97 -9.57 -6.89
N ASP A 170 -9.25 -10.04 -5.67
CA ASP A 170 -10.27 -11.05 -5.42
C ASP A 170 -11.69 -10.55 -5.73
N LEU A 171 -11.98 -9.28 -5.42
CA LEU A 171 -13.29 -8.68 -5.70
C LEU A 171 -13.48 -8.29 -7.17
N ALA A 172 -12.42 -7.80 -7.83
CA ALA A 172 -12.49 -7.32 -9.20
C ALA A 172 -12.66 -8.47 -10.20
N GLY A 173 -12.08 -9.64 -9.91
CA GLY A 173 -12.14 -10.80 -10.81
C GLY A 173 -11.68 -10.43 -12.22
N GLU A 174 -12.54 -10.63 -13.23
CA GLU A 174 -12.22 -10.33 -14.63
C GLU A 174 -11.95 -8.84 -14.90
N ARG A 175 -12.43 -7.93 -14.05
CA ARG A 175 -12.21 -6.48 -14.17
C ARG A 175 -10.87 -6.04 -13.61
N TRP A 176 -10.10 -6.94 -13.02
CA TRP A 176 -8.80 -6.62 -12.44
C TRP A 176 -7.89 -5.78 -13.36
N PRO A 177 -7.68 -6.13 -14.64
CA PRO A 177 -6.84 -5.33 -15.53
C PRO A 177 -7.30 -3.87 -15.70
N GLU A 178 -8.61 -3.62 -15.64
CA GLU A 178 -9.17 -2.26 -15.72
C GLU A 178 -8.77 -1.42 -14.50
N PHE A 179 -8.79 -2.05 -13.31
CA PHE A 179 -8.38 -1.38 -12.08
C PHE A 179 -6.87 -1.12 -12.05
N VAL A 180 -6.05 -2.09 -12.46
CA VAL A 180 -4.59 -1.90 -12.56
C VAL A 180 -4.29 -0.71 -13.46
N GLN A 181 -4.83 -0.70 -14.68
CA GLN A 181 -4.62 0.38 -15.64
C GLN A 181 -5.10 1.74 -15.08
N ARG A 182 -6.24 1.76 -14.39
CA ARG A 182 -6.78 2.99 -13.80
C ARG A 182 -5.89 3.51 -12.67
N ILE A 183 -5.39 2.64 -11.80
CA ILE A 183 -4.48 3.00 -10.70
C ILE A 183 -3.19 3.58 -11.27
N GLU A 184 -2.58 2.92 -12.26
CA GLU A 184 -1.36 3.42 -12.91
C GLU A 184 -1.55 4.79 -13.57
N ASN A 185 -2.66 4.98 -14.29
CA ASN A 185 -2.97 6.26 -14.93
C ASN A 185 -3.10 7.40 -13.91
N LEU A 186 -3.75 7.12 -12.76
CA LEU A 186 -3.89 8.12 -11.70
C LEU A 186 -2.55 8.42 -11.02
N TYR A 187 -1.73 7.39 -10.77
CA TYR A 187 -0.36 7.57 -10.30
C TYR A 187 0.48 8.42 -11.23
N ASP A 188 0.36 8.19 -12.55
CA ASP A 188 1.09 8.95 -13.54
C ASP A 188 0.60 10.39 -13.63
N LYS A 189 -0.72 10.61 -13.50
CA LYS A 189 -1.33 11.93 -13.52
C LYS A 189 -0.88 12.80 -12.35
N TYR A 190 -0.88 12.26 -11.14
CA TYR A 190 -0.55 13.01 -9.91
C TYR A 190 0.92 12.86 -9.47
N ARG A 191 1.78 12.30 -10.32
CA ARG A 191 3.19 12.00 -10.03
C ARG A 191 4.05 13.15 -9.51
N SER A 192 3.67 14.40 -9.80
CA SER A 192 4.41 15.61 -9.41
C SER A 192 3.89 16.24 -8.13
N ASP A 193 2.82 15.69 -7.57
CA ASP A 193 2.18 16.26 -6.40
C ASP A 193 2.94 15.91 -5.11
N PRO A 194 3.19 16.89 -4.21
CA PRO A 194 3.74 16.68 -2.87
C PRO A 194 3.17 15.48 -2.12
N MET A 195 1.88 15.18 -2.30
CA MET A 195 1.20 14.06 -1.67
C MET A 195 1.80 12.69 -2.02
N PHE A 196 2.29 12.51 -3.25
CA PHE A 196 2.88 11.24 -3.72
C PHE A 196 4.40 11.15 -3.50
N HIS A 197 4.97 12.05 -2.69
CA HIS A 197 6.41 12.06 -2.42
C HIS A 197 6.84 11.02 -1.39
N SER A 198 5.92 10.39 -0.65
CA SER A 198 6.23 9.32 0.31
C SER A 198 6.24 7.93 -0.35
N ARG A 199 6.74 6.93 0.38
CA ARG A 199 6.83 5.56 -0.12
C ARG A 199 5.47 4.88 -0.07
N ASN A 200 4.99 4.44 -1.22
CA ASN A 200 3.71 3.76 -1.32
C ASN A 200 3.92 2.26 -1.51
N ARG A 201 3.94 1.55 -0.37
CA ARG A 201 4.13 0.10 -0.32
C ARG A 201 3.00 -0.70 -1.00
N GLN A 202 1.76 -0.19 -1.00
CA GLN A 202 0.63 -0.85 -1.65
C GLN A 202 0.75 -0.79 -3.17
N TYR A 203 1.16 0.36 -3.72
CA TYR A 203 1.43 0.46 -5.15
C TYR A 203 2.68 -0.32 -5.57
N GLU A 204 3.73 -0.35 -4.75
CA GLU A 204 4.86 -1.24 -4.99
C GLU A 204 4.44 -2.71 -5.04
N ALA A 205 3.57 -3.15 -4.12
CA ALA A 205 3.02 -4.50 -4.13
C ALA A 205 2.23 -4.79 -5.41
N LEU A 206 1.42 -3.83 -5.89
CA LEU A 206 0.71 -3.94 -7.17
C LEU A 206 1.69 -4.13 -8.34
N LEU A 207 2.72 -3.30 -8.42
CA LEU A 207 3.74 -3.39 -9.47
C LEU A 207 4.47 -4.74 -9.46
N ILE A 208 4.73 -5.28 -8.26
CA ILE A 208 5.37 -6.59 -8.08
C ILE A 208 4.44 -7.71 -8.53
N GLN A 209 3.20 -7.70 -8.05
CA GLN A 209 2.21 -8.74 -8.35
C GLN A 209 1.92 -8.84 -9.85
N GLU A 210 1.74 -7.70 -10.51
CA GLU A 210 1.42 -7.64 -11.94
C GLU A 210 2.64 -7.67 -12.86
N ARG A 211 3.86 -7.68 -12.31
CA ARG A 211 5.12 -7.62 -13.08
C ARG A 211 5.21 -6.42 -14.01
N HIS A 212 4.70 -5.26 -13.58
CA HIS A 212 4.66 -4.04 -14.37
C HIS A 212 6.02 -3.27 -14.35
N GLY A 213 7.03 -3.84 -15.00
CA GLY A 213 8.41 -3.31 -14.99
C GLY A 213 8.57 -1.89 -15.54
N ALA A 214 7.81 -1.51 -16.57
CA ALA A 214 7.85 -0.15 -17.10
C ALA A 214 7.42 0.90 -16.08
N ALA A 215 6.29 0.65 -15.40
CA ALA A 215 5.77 1.52 -14.35
C ALA A 215 6.66 1.52 -13.11
N ALA A 216 7.26 0.37 -12.75
CA ALA A 216 8.24 0.27 -11.66
C ALA A 216 9.50 1.13 -11.91
N ILE A 217 10.05 1.11 -13.13
CA ILE A 217 11.19 1.97 -13.50
C ILE A 217 10.81 3.44 -13.38
N GLN A 218 9.63 3.82 -13.88
CA GLN A 218 9.17 5.20 -13.82
C GLN A 218 8.96 5.64 -12.37
N TYR A 219 8.37 4.79 -11.53
CA TYR A 219 8.18 5.04 -10.11
C TYR A 219 9.52 5.24 -9.38
N CYS A 220 10.45 4.29 -9.51
CA CYS A 220 11.79 4.39 -8.92
C CYS A 220 12.56 5.62 -9.40
N SER A 221 12.57 5.89 -10.70
CA SER A 221 13.31 7.01 -11.30
C SER A 221 12.82 8.36 -10.76
N ARG A 222 11.52 8.51 -10.55
CA ARG A 222 10.92 9.74 -10.02
C ARG A 222 11.23 9.91 -8.54
N ARG A 223 11.06 8.85 -7.74
CA ARG A 223 11.27 8.89 -6.30
C ARG A 223 12.75 9.08 -5.95
N CYS A 224 13.65 8.48 -6.74
CA CYS A 224 15.09 8.61 -6.57
C CYS A 224 15.71 9.86 -7.19
N LYS A 225 14.90 10.76 -7.76
CA LYS A 225 15.40 11.97 -8.44
C LYS A 225 16.12 12.93 -7.49
N ASP A 226 15.51 13.20 -6.35
CA ASP A 226 16.03 14.16 -5.36
C ASP A 226 16.73 13.44 -4.19
N TRP A 227 16.28 12.22 -3.85
CA TRP A 227 16.92 11.36 -2.86
C TRP A 227 16.81 9.89 -3.28
N TYR A 228 17.95 9.25 -3.52
CA TYR A 228 18.05 7.81 -3.73
C TYR A 228 17.55 6.96 -2.55
N ASP A 229 16.49 6.17 -2.77
CA ASP A 229 15.98 5.15 -1.85
C ASP A 229 16.44 3.76 -2.31
N GLU A 230 17.50 3.25 -1.68
CA GLU A 230 18.06 1.94 -2.04
C GLU A 230 17.08 0.78 -1.79
N ALA A 231 16.30 0.87 -0.71
CA ALA A 231 15.37 -0.20 -0.36
C ALA A 231 14.27 -0.29 -1.42
N LEU A 232 13.73 0.84 -1.88
CA LEU A 232 12.78 0.89 -2.98
C LEU A 232 13.35 0.26 -4.26
N VAL A 233 14.52 0.72 -4.70
CA VAL A 233 15.15 0.24 -5.94
C VAL A 233 15.49 -1.25 -5.85
N SER A 234 15.93 -1.70 -4.68
CA SER A 234 16.19 -3.11 -4.38
C SER A 234 14.92 -3.96 -4.48
N ASP A 235 13.85 -3.54 -3.80
CA ASP A 235 12.59 -4.29 -3.70
C ASP A 235 11.94 -4.46 -5.08
N LEU A 236 12.07 -3.46 -5.96
CA LEU A 236 11.51 -3.49 -7.31
C LEU A 236 12.47 -4.00 -8.39
N PHE A 237 13.74 -4.29 -8.07
CA PHE A 237 14.77 -4.59 -9.08
C PHE A 237 14.41 -5.77 -9.98
N ALA A 238 13.88 -6.85 -9.42
CA ALA A 238 13.54 -8.05 -10.19
C ALA A 238 12.52 -7.75 -11.30
N VAL A 239 11.47 -6.99 -10.97
CA VAL A 239 10.40 -6.63 -11.91
C VAL A 239 10.86 -5.59 -12.93
N MET A 240 11.70 -4.63 -12.51
CA MET A 240 12.31 -3.68 -13.45
C MET A 240 13.24 -4.39 -14.44
N ALA A 241 14.06 -5.34 -13.96
CA ALA A 241 15.05 -6.05 -14.75
C ALA A 241 14.43 -6.98 -15.80
N GLU A 242 13.24 -7.54 -15.53
CA GLU A 242 12.46 -8.32 -16.50
C GLU A 242 12.02 -7.48 -17.71
N TYR A 243 11.78 -6.18 -17.52
CA TYR A 243 11.35 -5.27 -18.59
C TYR A 243 12.52 -4.58 -19.29
N ASP A 244 13.42 -3.93 -18.54
CA ASP A 244 14.58 -3.20 -19.06
C ASP A 244 15.74 -3.26 -18.06
N LEU A 245 16.57 -4.29 -18.24
CA LEU A 245 17.73 -4.54 -17.39
C LEU A 245 18.72 -3.37 -17.37
N GLY A 246 18.89 -2.67 -18.48
CA GLY A 246 19.82 -1.54 -18.57
C GLY A 246 19.40 -0.45 -17.60
N LYS A 247 18.15 0.01 -17.69
CA LYS A 247 17.62 1.04 -16.80
C LYS A 247 17.52 0.58 -15.35
N ALA A 248 17.14 -0.68 -15.12
CA ALA A 248 17.09 -1.24 -13.78
C ALA A 248 18.48 -1.23 -13.11
N ALA A 249 19.52 -1.62 -13.86
CA ALA A 249 20.88 -1.63 -13.37
C ALA A 249 21.45 -0.21 -13.19
N ASP A 250 21.13 0.72 -14.09
CA ASP A 250 21.52 2.14 -13.95
C ASP A 250 20.95 2.74 -12.65
N LEU A 251 19.69 2.46 -12.34
CA LEU A 251 19.07 2.86 -11.06
C LEU A 251 19.76 2.18 -9.89
N LEU A 252 19.98 0.86 -9.95
CA LEU A 252 20.57 0.08 -8.85
C LEU A 252 21.99 0.52 -8.50
N LEU A 253 22.77 0.89 -9.51
CA LEU A 253 24.19 1.23 -9.40
C LEU A 253 24.41 2.74 -9.26
N HIS A 254 23.34 3.55 -9.29
CA HIS A 254 23.40 4.99 -9.12
C HIS A 254 24.26 5.45 -7.91
N PRO A 255 24.19 4.82 -6.72
CA PRO A 255 25.05 5.18 -5.59
C PRO A 255 26.55 5.05 -5.86
N LEU A 256 26.94 4.17 -6.79
CA LEU A 256 28.34 3.93 -7.16
C LEU A 256 28.86 4.96 -8.18
N HIS A 257 27.95 5.72 -8.78
CA HIS A 257 28.26 6.80 -9.73
C HIS A 257 28.37 8.16 -9.04
N ASP A 258 27.77 8.31 -7.85
CA ASP A 258 27.97 9.48 -6.99
C ASP A 258 29.23 9.33 -6.12
N ALA A 259 30.29 10.03 -6.50
CA ALA A 259 31.57 10.04 -5.78
C ALA A 259 31.46 10.66 -4.38
N ASP A 260 30.49 11.56 -4.17
CA ASP A 260 30.27 12.25 -2.91
C ASP A 260 29.33 11.47 -1.98
N SER A 261 28.69 10.42 -2.46
CA SER A 261 27.86 9.54 -1.64
C SER A 261 28.67 8.99 -0.46
N LYS A 262 28.02 8.84 0.71
CA LYS A 262 28.68 8.30 1.92
C LYS A 262 29.32 6.94 1.64
N LEU A 263 28.65 6.11 0.84
CA LEU A 263 29.11 4.79 0.43
C LEU A 263 30.48 4.82 -0.27
N MET A 264 30.66 5.81 -1.15
CA MET A 264 31.87 5.92 -1.96
C MET A 264 32.98 6.71 -1.26
N ARG A 265 32.60 7.68 -0.42
CA ARG A 265 33.50 8.53 0.37
C ARG A 265 34.19 7.78 1.50
N ASP A 266 33.43 6.98 2.25
CA ASP A 266 33.93 6.36 3.47
C ASP A 266 34.66 5.05 3.15
N ASN A 267 35.92 4.93 3.62
CA ASN A 267 36.71 3.72 3.41
C ASN A 267 36.49 2.70 4.55
N THR A 268 35.24 2.27 4.71
CA THR A 268 34.86 1.26 5.71
C THR A 268 34.75 -0.14 5.09
N PRO A 269 35.01 -1.22 5.85
CA PRO A 269 34.74 -2.59 5.41
C PRO A 269 33.28 -2.83 5.02
N GLU A 270 32.35 -2.28 5.81
CA GLU A 270 30.91 -2.42 5.60
C GLU A 270 30.49 -1.77 4.27
N GLY A 271 30.97 -0.56 4.00
CA GLY A 271 30.72 0.12 2.73
C GLY A 271 31.30 -0.64 1.54
N ALA A 272 32.50 -1.23 1.69
CA ALA A 272 33.09 -2.04 0.63
C ALA A 272 32.28 -3.32 0.33
N GLN A 273 31.78 -3.99 1.37
CA GLN A 273 30.90 -5.14 1.20
C GLN A 273 29.56 -4.74 0.57
N HIS A 274 29.03 -3.57 0.94
CA HIS A 274 27.80 -3.03 0.37
C HIS A 274 27.91 -2.78 -1.14
N VAL A 275 29.02 -2.17 -1.60
CA VAL A 275 29.31 -2.01 -3.04
C VAL A 275 29.31 -3.35 -3.78
N VAL A 276 29.94 -4.38 -3.19
CA VAL A 276 30.02 -5.72 -3.78
C VAL A 276 28.64 -6.36 -3.86
N ASN A 277 27.79 -6.16 -2.85
CA ASN A 277 26.43 -6.69 -2.84
C ASN A 277 25.56 -6.05 -3.93
N LEU A 278 25.66 -4.72 -4.12
CA LEU A 278 24.98 -4.02 -5.23
C LEU A 278 25.38 -4.59 -6.59
N LEU A 279 26.69 -4.76 -6.81
CA LEU A 279 27.23 -5.32 -8.04
C LEU A 279 26.80 -6.78 -8.25
N ARG A 280 26.81 -7.63 -7.21
CA ARG A 280 26.31 -9.01 -7.30
C ARG A 280 24.85 -9.04 -7.75
N ARG A 281 24.01 -8.17 -7.18
CA ARG A 281 22.59 -8.10 -7.51
C ARG A 281 22.37 -7.67 -8.97
N ALA A 282 23.15 -6.72 -9.48
CA ALA A 282 23.16 -6.40 -10.92
C ALA A 282 23.69 -7.57 -11.78
N GLY A 283 24.61 -8.36 -11.24
CA GLY A 283 25.23 -9.52 -11.89
C GLY A 283 24.30 -10.71 -12.13
N ILE A 284 23.32 -10.92 -11.24
CA ILE A 284 22.32 -11.99 -11.36
C ILE A 284 21.59 -11.93 -12.72
N SER A 285 21.41 -10.73 -13.27
CA SER A 285 20.63 -10.52 -14.49
C SER A 285 21.46 -10.18 -15.74
N THR A 286 22.73 -9.77 -15.60
CA THR A 286 23.56 -9.21 -16.70
C THR A 286 24.63 -10.16 -17.27
N ASN A 287 24.63 -11.44 -16.88
CA ASN A 287 25.70 -12.40 -17.21
C ASN A 287 27.13 -11.91 -16.84
N GLY A 288 27.25 -10.95 -15.92
CA GLY A 288 28.53 -10.49 -15.35
C GLY A 288 29.30 -9.45 -16.17
N ALA A 289 28.93 -9.14 -17.41
CA ALA A 289 29.66 -8.16 -18.23
C ALA A 289 29.63 -6.75 -17.60
N LEU A 290 28.44 -6.28 -17.21
CA LEU A 290 28.26 -4.99 -16.53
C LEU A 290 29.01 -4.95 -15.20
N VAL A 291 28.95 -6.04 -14.43
CA VAL A 291 29.64 -6.15 -13.14
C VAL A 291 31.15 -6.03 -13.29
N ARG A 292 31.72 -6.69 -14.30
CA ARG A 292 33.15 -6.59 -14.60
C ARG A 292 33.55 -5.17 -14.95
N GLN A 293 32.80 -4.52 -15.85
CA GLN A 293 33.05 -3.14 -16.27
C GLN A 293 33.01 -2.17 -15.08
N GLU A 294 32.00 -2.27 -14.22
CA GLU A 294 31.86 -1.39 -13.06
C GLU A 294 32.90 -1.67 -11.97
N ALA A 295 33.19 -2.95 -11.69
CA ALA A 295 34.26 -3.31 -10.76
C ALA A 295 35.63 -2.77 -11.20
N GLU A 296 35.95 -2.87 -12.50
CA GLU A 296 37.18 -2.32 -13.07
C GLU A 296 37.23 -0.78 -13.03
N ARG A 297 36.09 -0.11 -13.27
CA ARG A 297 35.98 1.35 -13.11
C ARG A 297 36.27 1.76 -11.67
N LEU A 298 35.63 1.12 -10.69
CA LEU A 298 35.80 1.42 -9.28
C LEU A 298 37.23 1.17 -8.78
N MET A 299 37.87 0.07 -9.19
CA MET A 299 39.27 -0.20 -8.85
C MET A 299 40.24 0.87 -9.38
N ARG A 300 39.96 1.44 -10.56
CA ARG A 300 40.78 2.53 -11.15
C ARG A 300 40.57 3.86 -10.46
N MET A 301 39.34 4.16 -10.06
CA MET A 301 38.95 5.42 -9.43
C MET A 301 39.39 5.48 -7.95
N TYR A 302 39.20 4.41 -7.19
CA TYR A 302 39.48 4.37 -5.75
C TYR A 302 40.80 3.66 -5.43
N ARG A 303 41.91 4.26 -5.89
CA ARG A 303 43.26 3.66 -5.80
C ARG A 303 43.77 3.40 -4.39
N HIS A 304 43.18 4.01 -3.36
CA HIS A 304 43.65 3.86 -1.98
C HIS A 304 42.78 2.92 -1.14
N ARG A 305 41.65 2.42 -1.68
CA ARG A 305 40.73 1.53 -0.97
C ARG A 305 41.11 0.06 -1.20
N GLU A 306 42.21 -0.39 -0.61
CA GLU A 306 42.77 -1.74 -0.84
C GLU A 306 41.80 -2.88 -0.46
N HIS A 307 41.00 -2.71 0.59
CA HIS A 307 39.98 -3.69 0.97
C HIS A 307 38.90 -3.85 -0.11
N LEU A 308 38.35 -2.73 -0.60
CA LEU A 308 37.38 -2.74 -1.70
C LEU A 308 37.96 -3.39 -2.95
N LYS A 309 39.20 -3.06 -3.34
CA LYS A 309 39.87 -3.70 -4.50
C LYS A 309 40.00 -5.21 -4.33
N SER A 310 40.35 -5.68 -3.13
CA SER A 310 40.44 -7.11 -2.86
C SER A 310 39.09 -7.80 -3.09
N LEU A 311 38.01 -7.23 -2.57
CA LEU A 311 36.66 -7.78 -2.76
C LEU A 311 36.22 -7.72 -4.22
N LEU A 312 36.47 -6.63 -4.94
CA LEU A 312 36.12 -6.50 -6.36
C LEU A 312 36.90 -7.50 -7.23
N LYS A 313 38.18 -7.75 -6.94
CA LYS A 313 38.97 -8.80 -7.62
C LYS A 313 38.39 -10.19 -7.39
N ASN A 314 37.94 -10.48 -6.17
CA ASN A 314 37.30 -11.76 -5.86
C ASN A 314 35.97 -11.89 -6.60
N LEU A 315 35.15 -10.83 -6.61
CA LEU A 315 33.90 -10.79 -7.35
C LEU A 315 34.12 -11.08 -8.85
N ILE A 316 35.10 -10.44 -9.50
CA ILE A 316 35.39 -10.67 -10.92
C ILE A 316 35.80 -12.13 -11.19
N LYS A 317 36.52 -12.78 -10.27
CA LYS A 317 36.90 -14.19 -10.39
C LYS A 317 35.72 -15.15 -10.24
N GLU A 318 34.70 -14.76 -9.48
CA GLU A 318 33.47 -15.54 -9.28
C GLU A 318 32.52 -15.50 -10.49
N LEU A 319 32.68 -14.51 -11.38
CA LEU A 319 31.84 -14.38 -12.57
C LEU A 319 32.11 -15.50 -13.59
N PRO A 320 31.08 -16.00 -14.30
CA PRO A 320 31.26 -16.95 -15.39
C PRO A 320 32.27 -16.38 -16.40
N GLN A 321 33.28 -17.17 -16.75
CA GLN A 321 34.16 -16.80 -17.87
C GLN A 321 33.35 -16.97 -19.15
N GLU A 322 33.32 -15.93 -19.99
CA GLU A 322 32.74 -16.03 -21.33
C GLU A 322 33.44 -17.19 -22.04
N MET A 323 32.72 -18.29 -22.27
CA MET A 323 33.17 -19.29 -23.22
C MET A 323 33.04 -18.64 -24.60
N ASN A 324 34.18 -18.30 -25.18
CA ASN A 324 34.32 -17.82 -26.56
C ASN A 324 33.52 -18.64 -27.56
#